data_AF-A0A7Y5E3Q4-F1
#
_entry.id   AF-A0A7Y5E3Q4-F1
#
_cell.length_a   1.000
_cell.length_b   1.000
_cell.length_c   1.000
_cell.angle_alpha   90.00
_cell.angle_beta   90.00
_cell.angle_gamma   90.00
#
_symmetry.space_group_name_H-M   'P 1'
#
loop_
_entity.id
_entity.type
_entity.pdbx_description
1 polymer ?
#
loop_
_entity_poly.entity_id
_entity_poly.type
_entity_poly.pdbx_seq_one_letter_code
_entity_poly.pdbx_strand_id
1 'polypeptide(L)'
;MSFASRLRPLLPLCTAAVLAATGIHCGEPDAAEDESDHTAKAPIYDNAPYFWAVTDYPTFKAGAQAAPFKTGAPLEANSALTTRLQTWADRIHAEVVKDVKKRSGAALVAPKPVIVVIPAKSANAWVSGLPACFSAEADLSAVGKAGRPARTAALAFASHDGIKEAIGLFGAPPPKCASPTNWKSLEEAIAFFNAGGSKCKLARGAGDRVKVTGAECELFDNAPTVAKQLTFYATSQYVHVTSAMIALAKDEQGLVGVLAHELGHFYRAHVVSELVLGKYNYWYEQKDPPQPIQPPPAADAAQLAAALHHALPFPMPVVAGQKLSYRLTDVVLDSVAQLLTDANAAAPGFACADAVSKLGSWQYDFGGVGASYVKGTTQKAYLAFERSLLACAARVPVTAAGGSGALKLSDVREGITRNAEPFASPAVAEGTLATVLETLGARAAVADQELNTFLDGVRARRLGLYTAEQEADEFSLEYFSRIGLAPRARIDSYFDLIKAHAADDQDRFVVANGGLTVAACETLFRADFKVSPSSQA
;
A
#
# COMPACT_ATOMS: atom_id res chain seq x y z
N MET A 1 18.62 -12.58 -1.93
CA MET A 1 17.25 -13.13 -1.83
C MET A 1 16.29 -11.96 -1.60
N SER A 2 15.05 -12.07 -2.06
CA SER A 2 14.18 -10.98 -2.54
C SER A 2 13.64 -10.04 -1.44
N PHE A 3 13.95 -8.74 -1.52
CA PHE A 3 13.50 -7.67 -0.61
C PHE A 3 12.19 -6.97 -1.07
N ALA A 4 11.40 -7.63 -1.93
CA ALA A 4 10.37 -7.06 -2.83
C ALA A 4 9.16 -6.35 -2.18
N SER A 5 9.25 -5.92 -0.92
CA SER A 5 8.12 -5.75 -0.01
C SER A 5 8.12 -4.41 0.72
N ARG A 6 8.69 -3.34 0.16
CA ARG A 6 8.73 -2.00 0.80
C ARG A 6 8.34 -0.81 -0.11
N LEU A 7 7.77 -1.06 -1.29
CA LEU A 7 6.90 -0.05 -1.90
C LEU A 7 5.54 -0.18 -1.21
N ARG A 8 5.00 0.94 -0.73
CA ARG A 8 3.71 1.02 -0.04
C ARG A 8 2.59 1.27 -1.07
N PRO A 9 1.89 0.25 -1.60
CA PRO A 9 0.46 0.35 -1.69
C PRO A 9 -0.07 0.18 -0.26
N LEU A 10 -0.96 1.06 0.18
CA LEU A 10 -1.97 0.66 1.15
C LEU A 10 -2.63 -0.57 0.52
N LEU A 11 -2.29 -1.78 0.96
CA LEU A 11 -2.93 -2.99 0.46
C LEU A 11 -4.32 -3.05 1.10
N PRO A 12 -5.42 -2.92 0.33
CA PRO A 12 -6.79 -2.97 0.84
C PRO A 12 -7.44 -4.30 0.48
N LEU A 13 -6.65 -5.34 0.19
CA LEU A 13 -7.17 -6.61 -0.32
C LEU A 13 -7.99 -7.45 0.66
N CYS A 14 -8.30 -6.94 1.87
CA CYS A 14 -9.18 -7.61 2.82
C CYS A 14 -9.91 -6.62 3.76
N THR A 15 -9.26 -5.56 4.21
CA THR A 15 -9.84 -4.69 5.27
C THR A 15 -10.96 -3.78 4.78
N ALA A 16 -10.95 -3.36 3.50
CA ALA A 16 -12.02 -2.54 2.93
C ALA A 16 -13.34 -3.33 2.79
N ALA A 17 -13.27 -4.63 2.49
CA ALA A 17 -14.44 -5.50 2.40
C ALA A 17 -15.08 -5.78 3.77
N VAL A 18 -14.30 -5.83 4.86
CA VAL A 18 -14.83 -6.13 6.21
C VAL A 18 -15.40 -4.90 6.90
N LEU A 19 -14.80 -3.72 6.71
CA LEU A 19 -15.40 -2.48 7.24
C LEU A 19 -16.70 -2.12 6.53
N ALA A 20 -16.85 -2.53 5.26
CA ALA A 20 -18.11 -2.39 4.55
C ALA A 20 -19.19 -3.41 5.00
N ALA A 21 -18.80 -4.58 5.52
CA ALA A 21 -19.70 -5.70 5.81
C ALA A 21 -20.22 -5.79 7.26
N THR A 22 -19.72 -4.98 8.20
CA THR A 22 -20.17 -5.05 9.61
C THR A 22 -21.34 -4.12 9.97
N GLY A 23 -21.92 -3.40 9.01
CA GLY A 23 -23.12 -2.58 9.20
C GLY A 23 -24.41 -3.34 8.86
N ILE A 24 -24.76 -4.38 9.63
CA ILE A 24 -26.01 -5.15 9.47
C ILE A 24 -27.16 -4.46 10.24
N HIS A 25 -28.29 -4.07 9.59
CA HIS A 25 -29.62 -4.69 9.81
C HIS A 25 -30.85 -4.03 9.11
N CYS A 26 -31.66 -4.92 8.49
CA CYS A 26 -33.13 -4.97 8.30
C CYS A 26 -33.94 -3.80 7.70
N GLY A 27 -34.33 -3.96 6.43
CA GLY A 27 -35.40 -3.24 5.72
C GLY A 27 -35.79 -3.97 4.43
N GLU A 28 -37.03 -3.84 3.99
CA GLU A 28 -37.82 -4.69 3.08
C GLU A 28 -37.28 -5.00 1.64
N PRO A 29 -37.81 -6.05 0.97
CA PRO A 29 -37.27 -6.58 -0.29
C PRO A 29 -37.79 -5.80 -1.50
N ASP A 30 -36.90 -5.38 -2.40
CA ASP A 30 -37.16 -5.25 -3.86
C ASP A 30 -35.92 -4.84 -4.72
N ALA A 31 -34.70 -4.79 -4.18
CA ALA A 31 -33.51 -4.31 -4.91
C ALA A 31 -32.76 -5.38 -5.74
N ALA A 32 -33.44 -6.34 -6.36
CA ALA A 32 -32.79 -7.42 -7.10
C ALA A 32 -32.40 -7.07 -8.56
N GLU A 33 -32.61 -5.83 -9.02
CA GLU A 33 -32.34 -5.45 -10.42
C GLU A 33 -31.29 -4.35 -10.62
N ASP A 34 -30.67 -3.82 -9.57
CA ASP A 34 -29.73 -2.69 -9.74
C ASP A 34 -28.49 -2.71 -8.81
N GLU A 35 -27.83 -3.87 -8.68
CA GLU A 35 -26.51 -3.95 -8.03
C GLU A 35 -25.41 -3.17 -8.80
N SER A 36 -25.71 -2.68 -10.01
CA SER A 36 -24.79 -1.91 -10.85
C SER A 36 -24.78 -0.41 -10.61
N ASP A 37 -25.74 0.15 -9.87
CA ASP A 37 -25.94 1.60 -9.84
C ASP A 37 -24.97 2.35 -8.91
N HIS A 38 -24.01 1.70 -8.24
CA HIS A 38 -23.15 2.34 -7.23
C HIS A 38 -22.15 3.42 -7.70
N THR A 39 -22.19 3.87 -8.95
CA THR A 39 -21.13 4.71 -9.52
C THR A 39 -21.64 5.97 -10.18
N ALA A 40 -21.16 7.14 -9.74
CA ALA A 40 -21.04 8.26 -10.65
C ALA A 40 -19.90 9.23 -10.32
N LYS A 41 -18.67 8.73 -10.25
CA LYS A 41 -17.55 9.51 -10.81
C LYS A 41 -17.34 9.09 -12.25
N ALA A 42 -16.98 10.04 -13.13
CA ALA A 42 -16.61 9.75 -14.51
C ALA A 42 -15.57 8.60 -14.56
N PRO A 43 -15.55 7.73 -15.58
CA PRO A 43 -14.62 6.58 -15.68
C PRO A 43 -13.14 6.85 -15.41
N ILE A 44 -12.73 8.10 -15.62
CA ILE A 44 -11.39 8.60 -15.40
C ILE A 44 -11.44 9.69 -14.35
N TYR A 45 -10.34 9.87 -13.62
CA TYR A 45 -10.24 10.98 -12.67
C TYR A 45 -10.29 12.34 -13.39
N ASP A 46 -9.42 12.50 -14.37
CA ASP A 46 -9.38 13.67 -15.26
C ASP A 46 -8.77 13.24 -16.61
N ASN A 47 -9.13 13.94 -17.68
CA ASN A 47 -8.77 13.60 -19.06
C ASN A 47 -7.48 14.30 -19.52
N ALA A 48 -6.51 14.42 -18.63
CA ALA A 48 -5.22 15.05 -18.89
C ALA A 48 -4.16 14.00 -19.28
N PRO A 49 -3.31 14.25 -20.29
CA PRO A 49 -2.34 13.26 -20.75
C PRO A 49 -1.26 12.94 -19.72
N TYR A 50 -1.06 13.80 -18.72
CA TYR A 50 0.01 13.71 -17.73
C TYR A 50 -0.20 12.65 -16.65
N PHE A 51 -1.40 12.07 -16.55
CA PHE A 51 -1.64 10.89 -15.71
C PHE A 51 -1.02 9.62 -16.28
N TRP A 52 -0.76 9.59 -17.59
CA TRP A 52 -0.24 8.41 -18.27
C TRP A 52 1.10 8.68 -18.95
N ALA A 53 2.00 7.70 -18.88
CA ALA A 53 3.30 7.74 -19.54
C ALA A 53 3.37 6.66 -20.62
N VAL A 54 3.11 7.05 -21.87
CA VAL A 54 3.20 6.16 -23.03
C VAL A 54 4.67 5.96 -23.43
N THR A 55 5.14 4.72 -23.34
CA THR A 55 6.53 4.33 -23.62
C THR A 55 6.59 2.98 -24.34
N ASP A 56 7.67 2.67 -25.05
CA ASP A 56 7.91 1.28 -25.46
C ASP A 56 8.26 0.39 -24.26
N TYR A 57 8.04 -0.92 -24.38
CA TYR A 57 8.21 -1.84 -23.25
C TYR A 57 9.67 -1.91 -22.74
N PRO A 58 10.71 -1.91 -23.58
CA PRO A 58 12.10 -1.77 -23.13
C PRO A 58 12.36 -0.51 -22.28
N THR A 59 11.88 0.66 -22.71
CA THR A 59 11.98 1.92 -21.98
C THR A 59 11.24 1.84 -20.64
N PHE A 60 10.01 1.33 -20.65
CA PHE A 60 9.24 1.06 -19.43
C PHE A 60 10.03 0.16 -18.49
N LYS A 61 10.55 -0.98 -18.96
CA LYS A 61 11.31 -1.93 -18.14
C LYS A 61 12.55 -1.29 -17.54
N ALA A 62 13.28 -0.46 -18.29
CA ALA A 62 14.44 0.25 -17.77
C ALA A 62 14.10 1.27 -16.66
N GLY A 63 12.93 1.93 -16.75
CA GLY A 63 12.44 2.83 -15.72
C GLY A 63 11.76 2.12 -14.54
N ALA A 64 11.10 0.99 -14.79
CA ALA A 64 10.41 0.18 -13.79
C ALA A 64 11.38 -0.75 -13.02
N GLN A 65 12.58 -1.03 -13.55
CA GLN A 65 13.59 -1.92 -12.95
C GLN A 65 14.05 -1.53 -11.53
N ALA A 66 13.67 -0.36 -11.02
CA ALA A 66 13.87 0.04 -9.61
C ALA A 66 12.76 -0.41 -8.64
N ALA A 67 11.67 -0.98 -9.16
CA ALA A 67 10.56 -1.56 -8.41
C ALA A 67 10.69 -3.11 -8.41
N PRO A 68 9.94 -3.89 -7.58
CA PRO A 68 10.18 -5.31 -7.30
C PRO A 68 10.08 -6.31 -8.48
N PHE A 69 10.12 -5.83 -9.72
CA PHE A 69 9.88 -6.54 -10.97
C PHE A 69 11.08 -7.37 -11.47
N LYS A 70 11.71 -8.17 -10.60
CA LYS A 70 12.59 -9.28 -11.04
C LYS A 70 11.75 -10.51 -11.45
N THR A 71 10.71 -10.31 -12.22
CA THR A 71 9.84 -11.37 -12.71
C THR A 71 10.32 -11.87 -14.08
N GLY A 72 9.83 -13.04 -14.52
CA GLY A 72 10.26 -13.69 -15.76
C GLY A 72 10.13 -12.80 -17.00
N ALA A 73 10.75 -13.20 -18.11
CA ALA A 73 10.52 -12.54 -19.40
C ALA A 73 9.01 -12.63 -19.73
N PRO A 74 8.36 -11.52 -20.11
CA PRO A 74 6.96 -11.56 -20.51
C PRO A 74 6.73 -12.54 -21.65
N LEU A 75 5.51 -13.07 -21.73
CA LEU A 75 5.09 -13.78 -22.94
C LEU A 75 5.05 -12.81 -24.12
N GLU A 76 5.30 -13.33 -25.32
CA GLU A 76 5.16 -12.58 -26.56
C GLU A 76 3.75 -11.96 -26.66
N ALA A 77 3.68 -10.73 -27.18
CA ALA A 77 2.43 -9.97 -27.28
C ALA A 77 1.37 -10.70 -28.12
N ASN A 78 1.79 -11.49 -29.11
CA ASN A 78 0.94 -12.29 -29.98
C ASN A 78 0.66 -13.70 -29.47
N SER A 79 1.09 -14.06 -28.25
CA SER A 79 0.71 -15.35 -27.67
C SER A 79 -0.82 -15.42 -27.49
N ALA A 80 -1.38 -16.63 -27.58
CA ALA A 80 -2.83 -16.83 -27.49
C ALA A 80 -3.41 -16.25 -26.19
N LEU A 81 -2.70 -16.43 -25.08
CA LEU A 81 -3.11 -15.96 -23.76
C LEU A 81 -3.08 -14.42 -23.67
N THR A 82 -1.98 -13.78 -24.08
CA THR A 82 -1.89 -12.31 -24.09
C THR A 82 -2.94 -11.70 -25.01
N THR A 83 -3.14 -12.28 -26.20
CA THR A 83 -4.14 -11.83 -27.17
C THR A 83 -5.56 -11.93 -26.61
N ARG A 84 -5.87 -13.03 -25.91
CA ARG A 84 -7.19 -13.23 -25.31
C ARG A 84 -7.48 -12.22 -24.21
N LEU A 85 -6.52 -11.99 -23.30
CA LEU A 85 -6.66 -10.99 -22.24
C LEU A 85 -6.74 -9.57 -22.80
N GLN A 86 -5.92 -9.25 -23.80
CA GLN A 86 -5.98 -7.96 -24.49
C GLN A 86 -7.36 -7.73 -25.13
N THR A 87 -7.98 -8.77 -25.70
CA THR A 87 -9.33 -8.66 -26.27
C THR A 87 -10.36 -8.23 -25.22
N TRP A 88 -10.25 -8.71 -23.99
CA TRP A 88 -11.14 -8.27 -22.90
C TRP A 88 -10.84 -6.84 -22.45
N ALA A 89 -9.55 -6.48 -22.32
CA ALA A 89 -9.16 -5.10 -22.02
C ALA A 89 -9.67 -4.13 -23.09
N ASP A 90 -9.62 -4.51 -24.36
CA ASP A 90 -10.09 -3.72 -25.49
C ASP A 90 -11.60 -3.46 -25.43
N ARG A 91 -12.38 -4.46 -25.00
CA ARG A 91 -13.84 -4.32 -24.81
C ARG A 91 -14.14 -3.33 -23.69
N ILE A 92 -13.47 -3.45 -22.55
CA ILE A 92 -13.62 -2.52 -21.43
C ILE A 92 -13.20 -1.11 -21.84
N HIS A 93 -12.06 -0.98 -22.52
CA HIS A 93 -11.59 0.31 -23.05
C HIS A 93 -12.61 0.96 -23.99
N ALA A 94 -13.24 0.19 -24.88
CA ALA A 94 -14.27 0.71 -25.78
C ALA A 94 -15.47 1.28 -25.00
N GLU A 95 -15.90 0.64 -23.91
CA GLU A 95 -16.95 1.17 -23.04
C GLU A 95 -16.50 2.44 -22.31
N VAL A 96 -15.25 2.50 -21.84
CA VAL A 96 -14.69 3.72 -21.22
C VAL A 96 -14.65 4.89 -22.22
N VAL A 97 -14.21 4.64 -23.45
CA VAL A 97 -14.18 5.66 -24.52
C VAL A 97 -15.60 6.19 -24.80
N LYS A 98 -16.58 5.28 -24.93
CA LYS A 98 -17.99 5.66 -25.14
C LYS A 98 -18.49 6.53 -23.98
N ASP A 99 -18.22 6.12 -22.74
CA ASP A 99 -18.73 6.83 -21.56
C ASP A 99 -18.06 8.20 -21.37
N VAL A 100 -16.74 8.31 -21.54
CA VAL A 100 -16.06 9.63 -21.54
C VAL A 100 -16.62 10.54 -22.62
N LYS A 101 -16.81 10.05 -23.84
CA LYS A 101 -17.37 10.83 -24.94
C LYS A 101 -18.80 11.28 -24.65
N LYS A 102 -19.63 10.39 -24.07
CA LYS A 102 -21.01 10.68 -23.69
C LYS A 102 -21.08 11.75 -22.60
N ARG A 103 -20.25 11.65 -21.56
CA ARG A 103 -20.29 12.55 -20.38
C ARG A 103 -19.63 13.90 -20.62
N SER A 104 -18.48 13.93 -21.29
CA SER A 104 -17.67 15.15 -21.43
C SER A 104 -17.73 15.79 -22.82
N GLY A 105 -18.21 15.05 -23.83
CA GLY A 105 -18.08 15.45 -25.24
C GLY A 105 -16.66 15.36 -25.80
N ALA A 106 -15.64 15.09 -24.97
CA ALA A 106 -14.25 14.97 -25.38
C ALA A 106 -13.88 13.53 -25.79
N ALA A 107 -12.81 13.37 -26.58
CA ALA A 107 -12.20 12.07 -26.78
C ALA A 107 -11.39 11.68 -25.54
N LEU A 108 -11.33 10.39 -25.23
CA LEU A 108 -10.47 9.88 -24.16
C LEU A 108 -9.00 10.11 -24.51
N VAL A 109 -8.25 10.72 -23.59
CA VAL A 109 -6.81 11.00 -23.72
C VAL A 109 -5.97 9.86 -23.13
N ALA A 110 -6.51 9.11 -22.16
CA ALA A 110 -5.85 7.92 -21.63
C ALA A 110 -5.49 6.95 -22.79
N PRO A 111 -4.25 6.43 -22.83
CA PRO A 111 -3.87 5.50 -23.88
C PRO A 111 -4.66 4.21 -23.75
N LYS A 112 -4.71 3.45 -24.85
CA LYS A 112 -5.22 2.09 -24.81
C LYS A 112 -4.30 1.23 -23.93
N PRO A 113 -4.83 0.51 -22.92
CA PRO A 113 -4.03 -0.34 -22.05
C PRO A 113 -3.43 -1.51 -22.83
N VAL A 114 -2.23 -1.94 -22.43
CA VAL A 114 -1.48 -3.05 -23.02
C VAL A 114 -1.31 -4.13 -21.96
N ILE A 115 -1.81 -5.32 -22.23
CA ILE A 115 -1.73 -6.45 -21.30
C ILE A 115 -0.39 -7.17 -21.46
N VAL A 116 0.27 -7.39 -20.34
CA VAL A 116 1.57 -8.07 -20.27
C VAL A 116 1.44 -9.28 -19.36
N VAL A 117 1.52 -10.48 -19.93
CA VAL A 117 1.50 -11.71 -19.16
C VAL A 117 2.91 -12.09 -18.74
N ILE A 118 3.12 -12.25 -17.43
CA ILE A 118 4.43 -12.60 -16.89
C ILE A 118 4.39 -14.02 -16.30
N PRO A 119 5.26 -14.94 -16.76
CA PRO A 119 5.49 -16.20 -16.08
C PRO A 119 6.00 -15.96 -14.65
N ALA A 120 5.19 -16.31 -13.65
CA ALA A 120 5.55 -16.23 -12.25
C ALA A 120 4.81 -17.28 -11.42
N LYS A 121 5.41 -17.66 -10.29
CA LYS A 121 4.83 -18.61 -9.33
C LYS A 121 3.83 -17.96 -8.37
N SER A 122 3.94 -16.66 -8.14
CA SER A 122 3.03 -15.90 -7.29
C SER A 122 1.89 -15.33 -8.13
N ALA A 123 0.66 -15.55 -7.69
CA ALA A 123 -0.53 -14.95 -8.29
C ALA A 123 -0.55 -13.45 -7.96
N ASN A 124 -0.53 -12.60 -9.01
CA ASN A 124 -0.70 -11.16 -8.89
C ASN A 124 -1.18 -10.56 -10.21
N ALA A 125 -1.86 -9.42 -10.13
CA ALA A 125 -2.10 -8.51 -11.23
C ALA A 125 -1.87 -7.09 -10.73
N TRP A 126 -1.40 -6.18 -11.60
CA TRP A 126 -1.16 -4.81 -11.19
C TRP A 126 -1.06 -3.87 -12.39
N VAL A 127 -1.37 -2.59 -12.15
CA VAL A 127 -0.98 -1.49 -13.02
C VAL A 127 0.37 -0.95 -12.59
N SER A 128 1.27 -0.77 -13.55
CA SER A 128 2.60 -0.20 -13.25
C SER A 128 2.64 1.30 -13.43
N GLY A 129 3.46 1.96 -12.62
CA GLY A 129 3.84 3.36 -12.78
C GLY A 129 5.30 3.47 -13.14
N LEU A 130 5.69 4.64 -13.64
CA LEU A 130 7.09 4.97 -13.83
C LEU A 130 7.35 6.46 -13.61
N PRO A 131 8.59 6.83 -13.25
CA PRO A 131 9.03 8.22 -13.33
C PRO A 131 9.03 8.67 -14.80
N ALA A 132 8.30 9.75 -15.08
CA ALA A 132 8.19 10.38 -16.38
C ALA A 132 8.69 11.84 -16.32
N CYS A 133 9.54 12.24 -17.26
CA CYS A 133 10.32 13.47 -17.16
C CYS A 133 10.21 14.38 -18.36
N PHE A 134 10.29 15.67 -18.05
CA PHE A 134 10.75 16.69 -18.97
C PHE A 134 12.26 16.90 -18.81
N SER A 135 12.93 17.34 -19.87
CA SER A 135 14.36 17.73 -19.83
C SER A 135 14.62 19.02 -19.05
N ALA A 136 13.57 19.71 -18.60
CA ALA A 136 13.64 20.95 -17.83
C ALA A 136 14.22 20.74 -16.43
N GLU A 137 15.15 21.59 -15.99
CA GLU A 137 15.66 21.56 -14.62
C GLU A 137 14.60 22.07 -13.62
N ALA A 138 14.56 21.52 -12.41
CA ALA A 138 13.69 22.01 -11.34
C ALA A 138 14.52 22.77 -10.29
N ASP A 139 14.21 24.04 -10.06
CA ASP A 139 14.79 24.87 -9.02
C ASP A 139 14.01 24.68 -7.71
N LEU A 140 14.70 24.11 -6.73
CA LEU A 140 14.16 23.71 -5.42
C LEU A 140 14.63 24.64 -4.31
N SER A 141 15.38 25.69 -4.63
CA SER A 141 15.99 26.60 -3.64
C SER A 141 14.98 27.29 -2.72
N ALA A 142 13.75 27.48 -3.20
CA ALA A 142 12.66 28.10 -2.45
C ALA A 142 11.90 27.12 -1.54
N VAL A 143 12.12 25.82 -1.71
CA VAL A 143 11.58 24.79 -0.82
C VAL A 143 12.58 24.64 0.33
N GLY A 144 12.38 25.42 1.40
CA GLY A 144 13.33 25.52 2.52
C GLY A 144 13.63 24.18 3.19
N LYS A 145 14.79 24.07 3.88
CA LYS A 145 15.04 22.93 4.78
C LYS A 145 14.17 23.06 6.02
N ALA A 146 13.34 22.06 6.30
CA ALA A 146 12.64 21.96 7.58
C ALA A 146 12.57 20.50 8.05
N GLY A 147 13.15 20.24 9.22
CA GLY A 147 13.03 18.96 9.90
C GLY A 147 11.61 18.75 10.43
N ARG A 148 10.89 17.79 9.84
CA ARG A 148 9.88 16.90 10.46
C ARG A 148 9.36 15.87 9.44
N PRO A 149 8.82 14.73 9.91
CA PRO A 149 8.67 13.51 9.12
C PRO A 149 7.58 13.62 8.05
N ALA A 150 7.91 13.04 6.89
CA ALA A 150 7.16 13.11 5.64
C ALA A 150 5.76 12.48 5.72
N ARG A 151 4.80 13.12 5.03
CA ARG A 151 3.51 12.50 4.68
C ARG A 151 3.11 12.87 3.23
N THR A 152 3.91 12.43 2.25
CA THR A 152 3.59 12.26 0.78
C THR A 152 2.99 13.45 0.02
N ALA A 153 3.41 13.88 -1.19
CA ALA A 153 4.64 13.85 -1.98
C ALA A 153 4.43 14.82 -3.19
N ALA A 154 5.50 15.07 -3.95
CA ALA A 154 5.58 15.73 -5.27
C ALA A 154 5.88 17.24 -5.33
N LEU A 155 7.16 17.55 -5.56
CA LEU A 155 7.61 17.86 -6.92
C LEU A 155 9.12 17.78 -7.10
N ALA A 156 9.51 17.22 -8.25
CA ALA A 156 10.86 16.94 -8.72
C ALA A 156 11.56 15.79 -7.96
N PHE A 157 11.81 14.69 -8.65
CA PHE A 157 12.71 13.64 -8.18
C PHE A 157 14.16 14.14 -8.19
N ALA A 158 14.48 15.06 -7.29
CA ALA A 158 15.84 15.44 -6.98
C ALA A 158 16.36 14.50 -5.88
N SER A 159 16.72 13.29 -6.30
CA SER A 159 17.19 12.17 -5.47
C SER A 159 16.23 11.77 -4.33
N HIS A 160 15.24 10.97 -4.68
CA HIS A 160 14.13 10.54 -3.85
C HIS A 160 14.56 9.52 -2.77
N ASP A 161 14.21 9.69 -1.48
CA ASP A 161 14.50 8.68 -0.44
C ASP A 161 13.57 7.48 -0.50
N GLY A 162 12.34 7.56 -1.03
CA GLY A 162 11.59 6.32 -1.34
C GLY A 162 12.28 5.48 -2.42
N ILE A 163 13.14 6.12 -3.21
CA ILE A 163 14.00 5.48 -4.20
C ILE A 163 15.39 5.22 -3.60
N LYS A 164 15.99 5.98 -2.68
CA LYS A 164 17.22 5.56 -1.96
C LYS A 164 16.97 4.51 -0.88
N GLU A 165 15.77 4.41 -0.35
CA GLU A 165 15.32 3.32 0.52
C GLU A 165 14.99 2.13 -0.37
N ALA A 166 14.25 2.26 -1.48
CA ALA A 166 14.15 1.16 -2.45
C ALA A 166 15.56 0.75 -2.98
N ILE A 167 16.38 1.66 -3.49
CA ILE A 167 17.75 1.42 -3.98
C ILE A 167 18.69 0.95 -2.87
N GLY A 168 18.56 1.45 -1.64
CA GLY A 168 19.38 1.07 -0.50
C GLY A 168 18.99 -0.30 0.06
N LEU A 169 17.70 -0.63 0.02
CA LEU A 169 17.14 -1.95 0.37
C LEU A 169 17.36 -2.99 -0.75
N PHE A 170 17.51 -2.58 -2.02
CA PHE A 170 17.62 -3.45 -3.19
C PHE A 170 18.96 -3.42 -3.94
N GLY A 171 19.87 -2.50 -3.61
CA GLY A 171 21.11 -2.25 -4.34
C GLY A 171 20.93 -1.80 -5.80
N ALA A 172 19.77 -1.27 -6.19
CA ALA A 172 19.46 -0.93 -7.58
C ALA A 172 19.96 0.48 -7.96
N PRO A 173 20.39 0.76 -9.20
CA PRO A 173 20.62 2.15 -9.62
C PRO A 173 19.29 2.94 -9.68
N PRO A 174 19.34 4.28 -9.60
CA PRO A 174 18.14 5.10 -9.78
C PRO A 174 17.44 4.78 -11.10
N PRO A 175 16.10 4.61 -11.07
CA PRO A 175 15.35 4.30 -12.28
C PRO A 175 15.61 5.36 -13.32
N LYS A 176 15.86 4.93 -14.55
CA LYS A 176 15.94 5.87 -15.67
C LYS A 176 14.56 6.47 -15.87
N CYS A 177 14.48 7.79 -15.81
CA CYS A 177 13.24 8.48 -16.10
C CYS A 177 12.90 8.33 -17.59
N ALA A 178 11.64 8.07 -17.90
CA ALA A 178 11.18 8.00 -19.29
C ALA A 178 10.74 9.38 -19.78
N SER A 179 10.86 9.63 -21.08
CA SER A 179 10.24 10.78 -21.76
C SER A 179 9.04 10.27 -22.54
N PRO A 180 7.81 10.35 -22.00
CA PRO A 180 6.65 9.76 -22.64
C PRO A 180 6.30 10.43 -23.96
N THR A 181 5.87 9.66 -24.95
CA THR A 181 5.56 10.19 -26.28
C THR A 181 4.26 11.01 -26.31
N ASN A 182 3.42 10.87 -25.29
CA ASN A 182 2.12 11.56 -25.17
C ASN A 182 2.21 12.90 -24.42
N TRP A 183 3.36 13.26 -23.86
CA TRP A 183 3.55 14.53 -23.15
C TRP A 183 3.99 15.61 -24.12
N LYS A 184 3.19 16.67 -24.28
CA LYS A 184 3.36 17.65 -25.37
C LYS A 184 4.12 18.90 -24.95
N SER A 185 3.73 19.50 -23.83
CA SER A 185 4.28 20.78 -23.37
C SER A 185 4.58 20.75 -21.87
N LEU A 186 5.67 21.42 -21.51
CA LEU A 186 6.04 21.66 -20.12
C LEU A 186 5.08 22.66 -19.46
N GLU A 187 4.64 23.67 -20.20
CA GLU A 187 3.69 24.69 -19.76
C GLU A 187 2.33 24.08 -19.43
N GLU A 188 1.83 23.20 -20.29
CA GLU A 188 0.61 22.42 -20.04
C GLU A 188 0.76 21.51 -18.81
N ALA A 189 1.94 20.89 -18.62
CA ALA A 189 2.23 20.08 -17.43
C ALA A 189 2.27 20.92 -16.14
N ILE A 190 2.86 22.12 -16.19
CA ILE A 190 2.86 23.07 -15.07
C ILE A 190 1.43 23.50 -14.73
N ALA A 191 0.63 23.84 -15.74
CA ALA A 191 -0.76 24.23 -15.56
C ALA A 191 -1.60 23.09 -14.96
N PHE A 192 -1.44 21.89 -15.51
CA PHE A 192 -2.06 20.67 -15.01
C PHE A 192 -1.71 20.41 -13.54
N PHE A 193 -0.43 20.43 -13.18
CA PHE A 193 0.00 20.24 -11.80
C PHE A 193 -0.66 21.26 -10.85
N ASN A 194 -0.62 22.53 -11.23
CA ASN A 194 -1.13 23.61 -10.39
C ASN A 194 -2.65 23.58 -10.21
N ALA A 195 -3.39 22.95 -11.12
CA ALA A 195 -4.84 22.77 -11.05
C ALA A 195 -5.26 21.74 -9.98
N GLY A 196 -4.37 20.84 -9.58
CA GLY A 196 -4.64 19.76 -8.61
C GLY A 196 -4.91 20.20 -7.16
N GLY A 197 -4.90 21.51 -6.88
CA GLY A 197 -5.26 22.05 -5.56
C GLY A 197 -4.18 21.96 -4.47
N SER A 198 -3.05 21.27 -4.73
CA SER A 198 -1.88 21.26 -3.85
C SER A 198 -1.38 22.69 -3.54
N LYS A 199 -0.88 22.92 -2.33
CA LYS A 199 -0.15 24.16 -2.00
C LYS A 199 1.27 24.16 -2.52
N CYS A 200 1.79 23.02 -2.99
CA CYS A 200 2.99 23.00 -3.83
C CYS A 200 2.64 23.53 -5.23
N LYS A 201 3.51 24.35 -5.80
CA LYS A 201 3.29 25.05 -7.05
C LYS A 201 4.50 24.98 -7.96
N LEU A 202 4.22 24.93 -9.25
CA LEU A 202 5.20 25.05 -10.32
C LEU A 202 5.06 26.39 -11.03
N ALA A 203 6.18 27.00 -11.35
CA ALA A 203 6.20 28.19 -12.20
C ALA A 203 7.37 28.12 -13.17
N ARG A 204 7.25 28.80 -14.31
CA ARG A 204 8.38 28.94 -15.23
C ARG A 204 9.50 29.73 -14.54
N GLY A 205 10.71 29.17 -14.59
CA GLY A 205 11.95 29.82 -14.15
C GLY A 205 12.64 30.57 -15.29
N ALA A 206 13.89 30.98 -15.07
CA ALA A 206 14.73 31.50 -16.14
C ALA A 206 15.20 30.36 -17.06
N GLY A 207 15.16 30.58 -18.38
CA GLY A 207 15.50 29.55 -19.36
C GLY A 207 14.55 28.35 -19.29
N ASP A 208 15.09 27.15 -19.38
CA ASP A 208 14.32 25.90 -19.30
C ASP A 208 14.03 25.42 -17.86
N ARG A 209 14.26 26.26 -16.86
CA ARG A 209 14.03 25.90 -15.46
C ARG A 209 12.55 25.98 -15.08
N VAL A 210 12.17 25.19 -14.09
CA VAL A 210 10.88 25.24 -13.40
C VAL A 210 11.12 25.50 -11.93
N LYS A 211 10.54 26.57 -11.39
CA LYS A 211 10.60 26.89 -9.97
C LYS A 211 9.55 26.07 -9.22
N VAL A 212 9.96 25.45 -8.13
CA VAL A 212 9.09 24.73 -7.20
C VAL A 212 8.95 25.55 -5.92
N THR A 213 7.72 25.86 -5.51
CA THR A 213 7.45 26.72 -4.36
C THR A 213 6.19 26.28 -3.61
N GLY A 214 6.08 26.61 -2.31
CA GLY A 214 4.86 26.43 -1.53
C GLY A 214 5.01 25.50 -0.32
N ALA A 215 4.04 25.57 0.59
CA ALA A 215 4.11 24.97 1.93
C ALA A 215 3.94 23.44 1.98
N GLU A 216 3.58 22.82 0.85
CA GLU A 216 3.41 21.36 0.71
C GLU A 216 4.43 20.75 -0.28
N CYS A 217 5.43 21.54 -0.71
CA CYS A 217 6.57 20.96 -1.37
C CYS A 217 7.50 20.42 -0.28
N GLU A 218 7.65 19.10 -0.22
CA GLU A 218 8.60 18.45 0.70
C GLU A 218 9.85 18.01 -0.07
N LEU A 219 11.01 18.28 0.52
CA LEU A 219 12.30 17.78 0.03
C LEU A 219 12.83 16.73 1.00
N PHE A 220 13.50 15.74 0.44
CA PHE A 220 14.29 14.78 1.20
C PHE A 220 15.54 15.44 1.80
N ASP A 221 16.05 14.82 2.86
CA ASP A 221 17.31 15.24 3.46
C ASP A 221 18.43 15.12 2.41
N ASN A 222 19.06 16.27 2.13
CA ASN A 222 20.11 16.44 1.11
C ASN A 222 19.62 16.45 -0.35
N ALA A 223 18.35 16.74 -0.61
CA ALA A 223 17.92 17.10 -1.96
C ALA A 223 18.78 18.27 -2.48
N PRO A 224 19.26 18.22 -3.74
CA PRO A 224 20.02 19.33 -4.30
C PRO A 224 19.10 20.55 -4.46
N THR A 225 19.68 21.74 -4.42
CA THR A 225 18.94 22.99 -4.66
C THR A 225 18.43 23.09 -6.10
N VAL A 226 18.97 22.30 -7.03
CA VAL A 226 18.52 22.17 -8.42
C VAL A 226 18.50 20.70 -8.83
N ALA A 227 17.35 20.23 -9.31
CA ALA A 227 17.18 18.95 -9.97
C ALA A 227 17.44 19.09 -11.48
N LYS A 228 18.08 18.11 -12.11
CA LYS A 228 18.36 18.14 -13.56
C LYS A 228 17.10 17.94 -14.42
N GLN A 229 16.03 17.41 -13.85
CA GLN A 229 14.80 17.07 -14.56
C GLN A 229 13.58 17.34 -13.67
N LEU A 230 12.51 17.83 -14.29
CA LEU A 230 11.17 17.83 -13.73
C LEU A 230 10.56 16.45 -13.99
N THR A 231 10.18 15.77 -12.93
CA THR A 231 9.68 14.40 -12.97
C THR A 231 8.32 14.33 -12.30
N PHE A 232 7.35 13.68 -12.95
CA PHE A 232 6.14 13.18 -12.31
C PHE A 232 6.16 11.66 -12.28
N TYR A 233 5.51 11.08 -11.27
CA TYR A 233 5.20 9.67 -11.33
C TYR A 233 3.91 9.51 -12.15
N ALA A 234 3.91 8.65 -13.16
CA ALA A 234 2.81 8.52 -14.09
C ALA A 234 2.43 7.05 -14.27
N THR A 235 1.14 6.79 -14.54
CA THR A 235 0.64 5.44 -14.84
C THR A 235 1.17 5.00 -16.20
N SER A 236 1.84 3.85 -16.26
CA SER A 236 2.26 3.27 -17.55
C SER A 236 1.04 2.74 -18.32
N GLN A 237 1.14 2.54 -19.63
CA GLN A 237 0.07 1.86 -20.36
C GLN A 237 0.00 0.34 -20.09
N TYR A 238 0.88 -0.21 -19.25
CA TYR A 238 1.03 -1.65 -19.07
C TYR A 238 0.28 -2.16 -17.84
N VAL A 239 -0.64 -3.09 -18.08
CA VAL A 239 -1.31 -3.87 -17.04
C VAL A 239 -0.71 -5.27 -17.04
N HIS A 240 -0.16 -5.67 -15.92
CA HIS A 240 0.55 -6.93 -15.79
C HIS A 240 -0.31 -7.98 -15.10
N VAL A 241 -0.25 -9.21 -15.60
CA VAL A 241 -0.95 -10.36 -15.01
C VAL A 241 0.02 -11.54 -14.95
N THR A 242 0.14 -12.20 -13.79
CA THR A 242 1.01 -13.37 -13.70
C THR A 242 0.33 -14.64 -14.20
N SER A 243 1.12 -15.58 -14.71
CA SER A 243 0.62 -16.92 -15.06
C SER A 243 -0.03 -17.64 -13.88
N ALA A 244 0.47 -17.42 -12.65
CA ALA A 244 -0.15 -17.97 -11.45
C ALA A 244 -1.51 -17.34 -11.14
N MET A 245 -1.72 -16.04 -11.40
CA MET A 245 -3.04 -15.41 -11.26
C MET A 245 -4.04 -16.00 -12.27
N ILE A 246 -3.59 -16.22 -13.50
CA ILE A 246 -4.39 -16.86 -14.55
C ILE A 246 -4.77 -18.29 -14.16
N ALA A 247 -3.84 -19.04 -13.57
CA ALA A 247 -4.10 -20.39 -13.08
C ALA A 247 -4.98 -20.41 -11.81
N LEU A 248 -4.96 -19.34 -11.03
CA LEU A 248 -5.78 -19.18 -9.82
C LEU A 248 -7.24 -18.86 -10.17
N ALA A 249 -7.46 -18.12 -11.26
CA ALA A 249 -8.79 -17.84 -11.76
C ALA A 249 -9.48 -19.15 -12.19
N LYS A 250 -10.59 -19.48 -11.53
CA LYS A 250 -11.36 -20.70 -11.78
C LYS A 250 -11.92 -20.77 -13.20
N ASP A 251 -12.26 -19.62 -13.76
CA ASP A 251 -12.76 -19.47 -15.11
C ASP A 251 -12.32 -18.14 -15.73
N GLU A 252 -12.65 -17.96 -17.00
CA GLU A 252 -12.33 -16.74 -17.73
C GLU A 252 -13.03 -15.50 -17.17
N GLN A 253 -14.25 -15.62 -16.64
CA GLN A 253 -14.99 -14.48 -16.10
C GLN A 253 -14.30 -13.93 -14.85
N GLY A 254 -13.81 -14.79 -13.96
CA GLY A 254 -13.02 -14.35 -12.82
C GLY A 254 -11.74 -13.64 -13.22
N LEU A 255 -11.06 -14.12 -14.26
CA LEU A 255 -9.88 -13.45 -14.81
C LEU A 255 -10.21 -12.09 -15.44
N VAL A 256 -11.33 -11.97 -16.14
CA VAL A 256 -11.84 -10.69 -16.65
C VAL A 256 -12.19 -9.74 -15.50
N GLY A 257 -12.68 -10.26 -14.38
CA GLY A 257 -12.93 -9.49 -13.17
C GLY A 257 -11.67 -8.89 -12.57
N VAL A 258 -10.59 -9.68 -12.45
CA VAL A 258 -9.27 -9.19 -12.03
C VAL A 258 -8.78 -8.12 -13.00
N LEU A 259 -8.89 -8.37 -14.31
CA LEU A 259 -8.47 -7.41 -15.31
C LEU A 259 -9.27 -6.09 -15.25
N ALA A 260 -10.59 -6.17 -15.02
CA ALA A 260 -11.44 -4.99 -14.87
C ALA A 260 -11.09 -4.16 -13.63
N HIS A 261 -10.75 -4.82 -12.52
CA HIS A 261 -10.22 -4.17 -11.32
C HIS A 261 -8.92 -3.42 -11.62
N GLU A 262 -7.95 -4.07 -12.26
CA GLU A 262 -6.70 -3.39 -12.66
C GLU A 262 -6.95 -2.23 -13.63
N LEU A 263 -7.90 -2.38 -14.55
CA LEU A 263 -8.27 -1.28 -15.43
C LEU A 263 -8.89 -0.11 -14.66
N GLY A 264 -9.57 -0.35 -13.54
CA GLY A 264 -9.97 0.67 -12.59
C GLY A 264 -8.78 1.48 -12.09
N HIS A 265 -7.73 0.80 -11.60
CA HIS A 265 -6.48 1.47 -11.23
C HIS A 265 -5.85 2.27 -12.37
N PHE A 266 -5.89 1.74 -13.59
CA PHE A 266 -5.32 2.37 -14.77
C PHE A 266 -6.06 3.66 -15.17
N TYR A 267 -7.39 3.62 -15.26
CA TYR A 267 -8.20 4.76 -15.70
C TYR A 267 -8.37 5.82 -14.61
N ARG A 268 -8.36 5.41 -13.34
CA ARG A 268 -8.35 6.33 -12.20
C ARG A 268 -6.97 6.89 -11.89
N ALA A 269 -5.93 6.36 -12.55
CA ALA A 269 -4.54 6.71 -12.32
C ALA A 269 -4.14 6.60 -10.84
N HIS A 270 -4.63 5.57 -10.15
CA HIS A 270 -4.35 5.33 -8.73
C HIS A 270 -2.85 5.17 -8.43
N VAL A 271 -2.07 4.80 -9.43
CA VAL A 271 -0.61 4.70 -9.34
C VAL A 271 0.05 6.08 -9.20
N VAL A 272 -0.58 7.15 -9.67
CA VAL A 272 -0.13 8.55 -9.55
C VAL A 272 -0.70 9.15 -8.29
N SER A 273 -0.31 8.58 -7.15
CA SER A 273 -0.95 8.86 -5.87
C SER A 273 -0.99 10.35 -5.55
N GLU A 274 0.05 11.11 -5.91
CA GLU A 274 0.31 12.50 -5.53
C GLU A 274 -0.71 13.50 -6.07
N LEU A 275 -1.14 13.34 -7.32
CA LEU A 275 -2.11 14.24 -7.96
C LEU A 275 -3.55 13.89 -7.61
N VAL A 276 -3.75 12.71 -7.04
CA VAL A 276 -5.04 12.22 -6.53
C VAL A 276 -5.06 12.11 -5.00
N LEU A 277 -4.03 12.63 -4.30
CA LEU A 277 -3.94 12.59 -2.85
C LEU A 277 -5.15 13.29 -2.21
N GLY A 278 -5.73 12.65 -1.20
CA GLY A 278 -6.91 13.14 -0.50
C GLY A 278 -8.24 12.88 -1.23
N LYS A 279 -8.24 12.30 -2.44
CA LYS A 279 -9.46 11.82 -3.10
C LYS A 279 -9.88 10.43 -2.66
N TYR A 280 -8.96 9.71 -2.03
CA TYR A 280 -9.12 8.36 -1.51
C TYR A 280 -8.62 8.31 -0.07
N ASN A 281 -8.84 7.17 0.57
CA ASN A 281 -8.45 6.89 1.96
C ASN A 281 -9.13 7.83 2.95
N TYR A 282 -10.42 8.11 2.71
CA TYR A 282 -11.25 8.88 3.63
C TYR A 282 -12.33 7.99 4.25
N TRP A 283 -12.63 8.28 5.50
CA TRP A 283 -13.73 7.65 6.20
C TRP A 283 -15.07 8.23 5.74
N TYR A 284 -16.08 7.40 5.63
CA TYR A 284 -17.45 7.81 5.31
C TYR A 284 -18.44 7.08 6.19
N GLU A 285 -19.60 7.68 6.42
CA GLU A 285 -20.72 7.02 7.10
C GLU A 285 -21.53 6.26 6.06
N GLN A 286 -21.73 4.97 6.29
CA GLN A 286 -22.62 4.17 5.44
C GLN A 286 -24.06 4.65 5.63
N LYS A 287 -24.74 4.93 4.52
CA LYS A 287 -26.17 5.25 4.52
C LYS A 287 -27.00 3.96 4.53
N ASP A 288 -28.17 4.05 5.13
CA ASP A 288 -29.18 2.99 5.14
C ASP A 288 -30.53 3.54 4.63
N PRO A 289 -31.00 3.14 3.43
CA PRO A 289 -30.37 2.16 2.54
C PRO A 289 -29.10 2.70 1.87
N PRO A 290 -28.19 1.81 1.42
CA PRO A 290 -27.04 2.18 0.60
C PRO A 290 -27.47 3.04 -0.58
N GLN A 291 -26.66 4.04 -0.91
CA GLN A 291 -26.96 4.93 -2.01
C GLN A 291 -26.07 4.60 -3.22
N PRO A 292 -26.60 4.73 -4.45
CA PRO A 292 -25.89 4.47 -5.70
C PRO A 292 -24.92 5.60 -6.08
N ILE A 293 -24.21 6.15 -5.09
CA ILE A 293 -23.29 7.26 -5.28
C ILE A 293 -22.02 7.01 -4.48
N GLN A 294 -20.92 7.59 -4.94
CA GLN A 294 -19.73 7.67 -4.13
C GLN A 294 -20.06 8.33 -2.78
N PRO A 295 -19.71 7.69 -1.65
CA PRO A 295 -20.04 8.26 -0.36
C PRO A 295 -19.22 9.52 -0.10
N PRO A 296 -19.83 10.60 0.40
CA PRO A 296 -19.07 11.77 0.82
C PRO A 296 -18.21 11.44 2.06
N PRO A 297 -17.06 12.11 2.26
CA PRO A 297 -16.31 11.97 3.48
C PRO A 297 -17.16 12.30 4.71
N ALA A 298 -16.96 11.55 5.80
CA ALA A 298 -17.52 11.86 7.10
C ALA A 298 -17.00 13.24 7.57
N ALA A 299 -17.81 13.96 8.35
CA ALA A 299 -17.45 15.31 8.82
C ALA A 299 -16.14 15.33 9.62
N ASP A 300 -15.80 14.20 10.27
CA ASP A 300 -14.60 13.99 11.08
C ASP A 300 -13.59 13.03 10.42
N ALA A 301 -13.63 12.85 9.10
CA ALA A 301 -12.76 11.90 8.38
C ALA A 301 -11.26 12.12 8.63
N ALA A 302 -10.83 13.39 8.74
CA ALA A 302 -9.43 13.72 9.03
C ALA A 302 -9.01 13.29 10.45
N GLN A 303 -9.90 13.47 11.43
CA GLN A 303 -9.69 13.05 12.81
C GLN A 303 -9.64 11.52 12.91
N LEU A 304 -10.53 10.82 12.20
CA LEU A 304 -10.54 9.36 12.12
C LEU A 304 -9.26 8.81 11.46
N ALA A 305 -8.77 9.46 10.40
CA ALA A 305 -7.50 9.09 9.78
C ALA A 305 -6.31 9.30 10.74
N ALA A 306 -6.29 10.42 11.48
CA ALA A 306 -5.27 10.68 12.49
C ALA A 306 -5.32 9.67 13.65
N ALA A 307 -6.52 9.32 14.11
CA ALA A 307 -6.75 8.34 15.17
C ALA A 307 -6.29 6.93 14.74
N LEU A 308 -6.65 6.48 13.53
CA LEU A 308 -6.16 5.20 13.00
C LEU A 308 -4.63 5.19 12.89
N HIS A 309 -4.03 6.24 12.33
CA HIS A 309 -2.57 6.33 12.23
C HIS A 309 -1.89 6.29 13.61
N HIS A 310 -2.51 6.93 14.62
CA HIS A 310 -1.99 6.91 15.98
C HIS A 310 -2.08 5.50 16.59
N ALA A 311 -3.24 4.86 16.45
CA ALA A 311 -3.53 3.55 17.03
C ALA A 311 -2.83 2.38 16.28
N LEU A 312 -2.51 2.55 15.01
CA LEU A 312 -1.89 1.54 14.15
C LEU A 312 -0.79 2.17 13.26
N PRO A 313 0.38 2.52 13.85
CA PRO A 313 1.47 3.08 13.06
C PRO A 313 2.05 2.08 12.06
N PHE A 314 2.06 0.78 12.41
CA PHE A 314 2.66 -0.28 11.61
C PHE A 314 1.89 -1.60 11.81
N PRO A 315 1.28 -2.18 10.75
CA PRO A 315 0.75 -3.53 10.81
C PRO A 315 1.92 -4.52 10.80
N MET A 316 2.30 -5.03 11.98
CA MET A 316 3.35 -6.03 12.11
C MET A 316 2.78 -7.46 12.13
N PRO A 317 3.52 -8.46 11.62
CA PRO A 317 3.15 -9.87 11.76
C PRO A 317 2.81 -10.23 13.19
N VAL A 318 1.73 -10.98 13.37
CA VAL A 318 1.55 -11.75 14.60
C VAL A 318 2.24 -13.10 14.43
N VAL A 319 3.23 -13.40 15.27
CA VAL A 319 3.90 -14.70 15.28
C VAL A 319 3.22 -15.59 16.33
N ALA A 320 2.53 -16.64 15.90
CA ALA A 320 1.85 -17.52 16.82
C ALA A 320 2.83 -18.12 17.85
N GLY A 321 2.54 -17.94 19.13
CA GLY A 321 3.36 -18.38 20.26
C GLY A 321 4.36 -17.35 20.81
N GLN A 322 4.47 -16.16 20.20
CA GLN A 322 5.34 -15.09 20.70
C GLN A 322 4.91 -14.59 22.09
N LYS A 323 5.84 -14.00 22.82
CA LYS A 323 5.62 -13.42 24.16
C LYS A 323 5.66 -11.90 24.17
N LEU A 324 6.48 -11.30 23.33
CA LEU A 324 6.51 -9.87 23.10
C LEU A 324 5.30 -9.47 22.24
N SER A 325 4.80 -8.24 22.44
CA SER A 325 3.74 -7.71 21.57
C SER A 325 4.22 -7.63 20.13
N TYR A 326 3.35 -7.97 19.17
CA TYR A 326 3.65 -7.93 17.74
C TYR A 326 4.07 -6.54 17.28
N ARG A 327 3.59 -5.49 17.97
CA ARG A 327 3.95 -4.09 17.73
C ARG A 327 5.41 -3.78 18.01
N LEU A 328 6.09 -4.60 18.80
CA LEU A 328 7.50 -4.44 19.10
C LEU A 328 8.41 -5.16 18.11
N THR A 329 7.86 -5.90 17.14
CA THR A 329 8.64 -6.76 16.26
C THR A 329 9.72 -5.99 15.49
N ASP A 330 9.41 -4.82 14.92
CA ASP A 330 10.41 -4.01 14.20
C ASP A 330 11.47 -3.45 15.15
N VAL A 331 11.08 -2.94 16.31
CA VAL A 331 12.02 -2.45 17.33
C VAL A 331 12.95 -3.58 17.79
N VAL A 332 12.42 -4.78 17.96
CA VAL A 332 13.15 -5.96 18.44
C VAL A 332 14.10 -6.49 17.37
N LEU A 333 13.65 -6.61 16.12
CA LEU A 333 14.42 -7.22 15.03
C LEU A 333 15.37 -6.26 14.32
N ASP A 334 15.15 -4.95 14.44
CA ASP A 334 16.05 -3.94 13.89
C ASP A 334 16.90 -3.32 15.00
N SER A 335 16.29 -2.48 15.86
CA SER A 335 17.02 -1.70 16.85
C SER A 335 17.68 -2.56 17.94
N VAL A 336 16.93 -3.43 18.61
CA VAL A 336 17.48 -4.25 19.70
C VAL A 336 18.47 -5.28 19.15
N ALA A 337 18.14 -5.96 18.05
CA ALA A 337 19.03 -6.92 17.40
C ALA A 337 20.39 -6.30 17.01
N GLN A 338 20.39 -5.09 16.41
CA GLN A 338 21.61 -4.39 16.05
C GLN A 338 22.44 -4.03 17.31
N LEU A 339 21.80 -3.44 18.33
CA LEU A 339 22.47 -3.09 19.58
C LEU A 339 23.10 -4.31 20.28
N LEU A 340 22.43 -5.46 20.27
CA LEU A 340 22.95 -6.70 20.84
C LEU A 340 24.14 -7.23 20.03
N THR A 341 24.08 -7.12 18.70
CA THR A 341 25.16 -7.54 17.80
C THR A 341 26.42 -6.70 18.04
N ASP A 342 26.27 -5.37 18.13
CA ASP A 342 27.38 -4.45 18.38
C ASP A 342 27.99 -4.68 19.77
N ALA A 343 27.17 -4.86 20.80
CA ALA A 343 27.64 -5.16 22.16
C ALA A 343 28.37 -6.52 22.23
N ASN A 344 27.88 -7.54 21.52
CA ASN A 344 28.52 -8.86 21.45
C ASN A 344 29.88 -8.81 20.73
N ALA A 345 30.01 -7.99 19.68
CA ALA A 345 31.27 -7.79 18.97
C ALA A 345 32.31 -7.05 19.83
N ALA A 346 31.87 -6.11 20.67
CA ALA A 346 32.73 -5.32 21.53
C ALA A 346 33.21 -6.05 22.80
N ALA A 347 32.46 -7.03 23.30
CA ALA A 347 32.73 -7.68 24.59
C ALA A 347 32.58 -9.21 24.53
N PRO A 348 33.70 -9.98 24.57
CA PRO A 348 33.66 -11.44 24.71
C PRO A 348 32.89 -11.86 25.97
N GLY A 349 31.97 -12.82 25.84
CA GLY A 349 31.16 -13.30 26.97
C GLY A 349 29.92 -12.46 27.27
N PHE A 350 29.50 -11.57 26.34
CA PHE A 350 28.27 -10.80 26.48
C PHE A 350 27.06 -11.69 26.79
N ALA A 351 26.23 -11.25 27.75
CA ALA A 351 25.14 -12.06 28.32
C ALA A 351 24.09 -12.53 27.28
N CYS A 352 23.94 -11.80 26.16
CA CYS A 352 23.02 -12.11 25.08
C CYS A 352 23.66 -12.76 23.85
N ALA A 353 24.87 -13.31 23.94
CA ALA A 353 25.54 -13.98 22.81
C ALA A 353 24.68 -15.08 22.16
N ASP A 354 23.92 -15.86 22.96
CA ASP A 354 23.01 -16.90 22.44
C ASP A 354 21.87 -16.30 21.61
N ALA A 355 21.29 -15.17 22.02
CA ALA A 355 20.28 -14.47 21.24
C ALA A 355 20.86 -13.98 19.90
N VAL A 356 22.03 -13.35 19.92
CA VAL A 356 22.73 -12.91 18.69
C VAL A 356 23.03 -14.09 17.76
N SER A 357 23.42 -15.26 18.29
CA SER A 357 23.68 -16.45 17.47
C SER A 357 22.44 -17.03 16.77
N LYS A 358 21.24 -16.70 17.27
CA LYS A 358 19.95 -17.12 16.69
C LYS A 358 19.41 -16.11 15.70
N LEU A 359 19.96 -14.89 15.68
CA LEU A 359 19.75 -13.97 14.57
C LEU A 359 20.35 -14.58 13.29
N GLY A 360 19.66 -14.39 12.18
CA GLY A 360 20.10 -14.88 10.90
C GLY A 360 19.45 -14.08 9.78
N SER A 361 19.71 -14.46 8.54
CA SER A 361 19.12 -13.77 7.38
C SER A 361 17.58 -13.77 7.39
N TRP A 362 16.96 -14.67 8.16
CA TRP A 362 15.51 -14.74 8.37
C TRP A 362 14.92 -13.45 8.94
N GLN A 363 15.69 -12.65 9.68
CA GLN A 363 15.19 -11.39 10.26
C GLN A 363 14.76 -10.39 9.18
N TYR A 364 15.41 -10.45 8.01
CA TYR A 364 15.06 -9.61 6.87
C TYR A 364 13.75 -10.07 6.19
N ASP A 365 13.29 -11.30 6.46
CA ASP A 365 12.01 -11.82 5.96
C ASP A 365 10.80 -11.24 6.73
N PHE A 366 11.02 -10.63 7.91
CA PHE A 366 9.96 -9.97 8.71
C PHE A 366 9.58 -8.59 8.19
N GLY A 367 10.52 -7.88 7.55
CA GLY A 367 10.38 -6.49 7.15
C GLY A 367 9.58 -6.26 5.87
N GLY A 368 8.81 -7.25 5.42
CA GLY A 368 8.06 -7.18 4.18
C GLY A 368 6.57 -6.97 4.31
N VAL A 369 6.04 -6.00 3.55
CA VAL A 369 4.61 -5.89 3.22
C VAL A 369 4.12 -7.26 2.75
N GLY A 370 3.33 -7.92 3.59
CA GLY A 370 2.81 -9.26 3.35
C GLY A 370 3.16 -10.29 4.43
N ALA A 371 4.11 -10.00 5.32
CA ALA A 371 4.39 -10.83 6.49
C ALA A 371 3.30 -10.59 7.56
N SER A 372 2.01 -10.75 7.27
CA SER A 372 0.99 -10.65 8.33
C SER A 372 1.08 -11.82 9.32
N TYR A 373 1.69 -12.94 8.87
CA TYR A 373 2.04 -14.09 9.69
C TYR A 373 3.38 -14.65 9.25
N VAL A 374 4.26 -14.86 10.23
CA VAL A 374 5.49 -15.62 10.01
C VAL A 374 5.22 -17.06 10.39
N LYS A 375 5.39 -17.99 9.44
CA LYS A 375 5.17 -19.45 9.62
C LYS A 375 6.46 -20.26 9.41
N GLY A 376 6.38 -21.55 9.69
CA GLY A 376 7.40 -22.52 9.31
C GLY A 376 8.77 -22.27 9.96
N THR A 377 9.81 -22.23 9.14
CA THR A 377 11.20 -22.05 9.60
C THR A 377 11.44 -20.67 10.18
N THR A 378 10.90 -19.62 9.55
CA THR A 378 11.07 -18.23 9.99
C THR A 378 10.37 -18.00 11.34
N GLN A 379 9.19 -18.62 11.55
CA GLN A 379 8.50 -18.58 12.84
C GLN A 379 9.33 -19.22 13.95
N LYS A 380 9.83 -20.44 13.69
CA LYS A 380 10.65 -21.17 14.66
C LYS A 380 11.93 -20.40 14.99
N ALA A 381 12.54 -19.77 13.99
CA ALA A 381 13.74 -18.96 14.17
C ALA A 381 13.46 -17.73 15.05
N TYR A 382 12.38 -17.00 14.77
CA TYR A 382 11.93 -15.88 15.60
C TYR A 382 11.66 -16.30 17.05
N LEU A 383 10.87 -17.35 17.26
CA LEU A 383 10.54 -17.81 18.61
C LEU A 383 11.78 -18.32 19.38
N ALA A 384 12.77 -18.86 18.67
CA ALA A 384 14.05 -19.26 19.27
C ALA A 384 14.88 -18.03 19.68
N PHE A 385 14.94 -17.00 18.81
CA PHE A 385 15.56 -15.72 19.11
C PHE A 385 14.88 -15.01 20.28
N GLU A 386 13.56 -14.83 20.24
CA GLU A 386 12.77 -14.17 21.28
C GLU A 386 12.97 -14.85 22.64
N ARG A 387 12.94 -16.18 22.69
CA ARG A 387 13.18 -16.93 23.92
C ARG A 387 14.56 -16.65 24.51
N SER A 388 15.60 -16.61 23.67
CA SER A 388 16.97 -16.31 24.11
C SER A 388 17.14 -14.86 24.53
N LEU A 389 16.51 -13.94 23.81
CA LEU A 389 16.47 -12.53 24.16
C LEU A 389 15.88 -12.35 25.55
N LEU A 390 14.70 -12.90 25.81
CA LEU A 390 14.04 -12.79 27.11
C LEU A 390 14.86 -13.45 28.23
N ALA A 391 15.55 -14.56 27.96
CA ALA A 391 16.41 -15.24 28.93
C ALA A 391 17.68 -14.45 29.31
N CYS A 392 18.18 -13.58 28.44
CA CYS A 392 19.36 -12.75 28.72
C CYS A 392 19.02 -11.32 29.15
N ALA A 393 17.83 -10.80 28.80
CA ALA A 393 17.46 -9.39 28.94
C ALA A 393 17.59 -8.85 30.38
N ALA A 394 17.28 -9.66 31.40
CA ALA A 394 17.41 -9.26 32.81
C ALA A 394 18.87 -9.07 33.27
N ARG A 395 19.85 -9.56 32.50
CA ARG A 395 21.29 -9.50 32.82
C ARG A 395 22.04 -8.44 32.03
N VAL A 396 21.38 -7.76 31.09
CA VAL A 396 21.99 -6.70 30.27
C VAL A 396 21.58 -5.34 30.83
N PRO A 397 22.50 -4.59 31.47
CA PRO A 397 22.21 -3.25 31.95
C PRO A 397 21.98 -2.29 30.78
N VAL A 398 21.05 -1.36 30.95
CA VAL A 398 20.88 -0.18 30.10
C VAL A 398 21.23 1.04 30.94
N THR A 399 22.31 1.72 30.60
CA THR A 399 22.86 2.83 31.40
C THR A 399 23.15 4.05 30.52
N ALA A 400 23.26 5.23 31.11
CA ALA A 400 23.51 6.48 30.40
C ALA A 400 24.82 6.44 29.59
N ALA A 401 25.86 5.81 30.14
CA ALA A 401 27.17 5.70 29.52
C ALA A 401 27.36 4.44 28.65
N GLY A 402 26.53 3.40 28.84
CA GLY A 402 26.82 2.06 28.32
C GLY A 402 28.00 1.40 29.06
N GLY A 403 28.70 0.47 28.40
CA GLY A 403 29.91 -0.15 28.93
C GLY A 403 30.11 -1.59 28.44
N SER A 404 31.16 -2.26 28.93
CA SER A 404 31.38 -3.68 28.63
C SER A 404 30.20 -4.50 29.16
N GLY A 405 29.42 -5.07 28.25
CA GLY A 405 28.22 -5.83 28.56
C GLY A 405 26.98 -5.02 28.93
N ALA A 406 27.00 -3.70 28.72
CA ALA A 406 25.84 -2.81 28.94
C ALA A 406 25.48 -2.04 27.67
N LEU A 407 24.19 -1.80 27.45
CA LEU A 407 23.69 -0.98 26.35
C LEU A 407 23.62 0.49 26.77
N LYS A 408 23.95 1.40 25.86
CA LYS A 408 23.85 2.83 26.09
C LYS A 408 22.41 3.30 25.92
N LEU A 409 21.88 4.01 26.91
CA LEU A 409 20.48 4.45 26.96
C LEU A 409 20.11 5.37 25.78
N SER A 410 21.04 6.23 25.33
CA SER A 410 20.80 7.08 24.15
C SER A 410 20.49 6.26 22.91
N ASP A 411 21.23 5.16 22.71
CA ASP A 411 21.17 4.37 21.48
C ASP A 411 19.91 3.48 21.50
N VAL A 412 19.52 2.99 22.67
CA VAL A 412 18.22 2.34 22.89
C VAL A 412 17.07 3.30 22.59
N ARG A 413 17.10 4.53 23.12
CA ARG A 413 16.06 5.53 22.89
C ARG A 413 15.97 5.98 21.43
N GLU A 414 17.12 6.14 20.77
CA GLU A 414 17.18 6.47 19.35
C GLU A 414 16.59 5.33 18.51
N GLY A 415 16.98 4.09 18.79
CA GLY A 415 16.44 2.90 18.12
C GLY A 415 14.93 2.75 18.28
N ILE A 416 14.38 3.07 19.45
CA ILE A 416 12.92 3.06 19.67
C ILE A 416 12.27 4.20 18.90
N THR A 417 12.81 5.42 18.97
CA THR A 417 12.24 6.58 18.27
C THR A 417 12.18 6.37 16.76
N ARG A 418 13.21 5.75 16.17
CA ARG A 418 13.24 5.44 14.73
C ARG A 418 12.15 4.46 14.28
N ASN A 419 11.87 3.43 15.09
CA ASN A 419 11.07 2.28 14.67
C ASN A 419 9.70 2.18 15.36
N ALA A 420 9.36 3.13 16.23
CA ALA A 420 8.23 3.02 17.13
C ALA A 420 7.76 4.42 17.60
N GLU A 421 7.47 5.32 16.65
CA GLU A 421 7.12 6.72 16.94
C GLU A 421 5.94 6.89 17.92
N PRO A 422 4.84 6.10 17.89
CA PRO A 422 3.79 6.22 18.91
C PRO A 422 4.21 5.71 20.29
N PHE A 423 5.29 4.93 20.36
CA PHE A 423 5.92 4.49 21.60
C PHE A 423 7.09 5.39 22.00
N ALA A 424 7.30 6.52 21.32
CA ALA A 424 8.45 7.38 21.56
C ALA A 424 8.51 7.87 23.02
N SER A 425 9.76 8.00 23.46
CA SER A 425 10.21 8.39 24.79
C SER A 425 9.63 9.76 25.23
N PRO A 426 9.54 10.03 26.55
CA PRO A 426 10.66 9.86 27.50
C PRO A 426 10.62 8.64 28.45
N ALA A 427 9.72 7.66 28.31
CA ALA A 427 9.52 6.67 29.38
C ALA A 427 10.57 5.56 29.54
N VAL A 428 11.59 5.47 28.68
CA VAL A 428 12.65 4.46 28.87
C VAL A 428 13.76 5.05 29.75
N ALA A 429 13.95 4.50 30.95
CA ALA A 429 14.98 4.91 31.92
C ALA A 429 16.13 3.89 31.99
N GLU A 430 17.16 4.20 32.78
CA GLU A 430 18.20 3.21 33.12
C GLU A 430 17.59 2.01 33.85
N GLY A 431 18.20 0.84 33.69
CA GLY A 431 17.70 -0.42 34.26
C GLY A 431 18.30 -1.61 33.55
N THR A 432 17.46 -2.59 33.20
CA THR A 432 17.86 -3.74 32.38
C THR A 432 17.11 -3.73 31.05
N LEU A 433 17.62 -4.47 30.05
CA LEU A 433 16.90 -4.66 28.80
C LEU A 433 15.51 -5.30 29.04
N ALA A 434 15.35 -6.14 30.06
CA ALA A 434 14.04 -6.69 30.42
C ALA A 434 13.06 -5.59 30.83
N THR A 435 13.49 -4.66 31.69
CA THR A 435 12.68 -3.50 32.12
C THR A 435 12.29 -2.61 30.93
N VAL A 436 13.20 -2.43 29.95
CA VAL A 436 12.89 -1.71 28.71
C VAL A 436 11.81 -2.44 27.91
N LEU A 437 11.96 -3.75 27.69
CA LEU A 437 10.99 -4.55 26.94
C LEU A 437 9.61 -4.61 27.63
N GLU A 438 9.57 -4.72 28.96
CA GLU A 438 8.34 -4.66 29.75
C GLU A 438 7.64 -3.31 29.62
N THR A 439 8.40 -2.20 29.70
CA THR A 439 7.86 -0.84 29.52
C THR A 439 7.27 -0.67 28.13
N LEU A 440 7.95 -1.15 27.09
CA LEU A 440 7.45 -1.14 25.72
C LEU A 440 6.23 -2.04 25.55
N GLY A 441 6.21 -3.22 26.20
CA GLY A 441 5.08 -4.15 26.18
C GLY A 441 3.81 -3.56 26.79
N ALA A 442 3.94 -2.89 27.94
CA ALA A 442 2.83 -2.17 28.57
C ALA A 442 2.28 -1.06 27.66
N ARG A 443 3.13 -0.30 26.97
CA ARG A 443 2.69 0.72 26.00
C ARG A 443 2.02 0.10 24.78
N ALA A 444 2.52 -1.03 24.29
CA ALA A 444 1.90 -1.76 23.20
C ALA A 444 0.48 -2.23 23.57
N ALA A 445 0.27 -2.68 24.80
CA ALA A 445 -1.06 -3.06 25.29
C ALA A 445 -2.05 -1.87 25.35
N VAL A 446 -1.57 -0.68 25.75
CA VAL A 446 -2.38 0.55 25.70
C VAL A 446 -2.76 0.89 24.25
N ALA A 447 -1.82 0.82 23.31
CA ALA A 447 -2.10 1.06 21.90
C ALA A 447 -3.09 0.03 21.30
N ASP A 448 -3.04 -1.23 21.75
CA ASP A 448 -4.04 -2.24 21.39
C ASP A 448 -5.44 -1.89 21.93
N GLN A 449 -5.52 -1.41 23.16
CA GLN A 449 -6.80 -0.96 23.74
C GLN A 449 -7.36 0.26 23.00
N GLU A 450 -6.51 1.23 22.64
CA GLU A 450 -6.90 2.39 21.84
C GLU A 450 -7.38 1.99 20.45
N LEU A 451 -6.69 1.06 19.79
CA LEU A 451 -7.11 0.52 18.50
C LEU A 451 -8.45 -0.20 18.60
N ASN A 452 -8.65 -1.05 19.61
CA ASN A 452 -9.91 -1.75 19.80
C ASN A 452 -11.06 -0.75 20.05
N THR A 453 -10.82 0.26 20.88
CA THR A 453 -11.80 1.34 21.13
C THR A 453 -12.13 2.10 19.84
N PHE A 454 -11.13 2.42 19.03
CA PHE A 454 -11.31 3.04 17.73
C PHE A 454 -12.16 2.15 16.79
N LEU A 455 -11.83 0.87 16.69
CA LEU A 455 -12.55 -0.09 15.84
C LEU A 455 -13.99 -0.30 16.29
N ASP A 456 -14.26 -0.31 17.59
CA ASP A 456 -15.62 -0.39 18.12
C ASP A 456 -16.42 0.87 17.78
N GLY A 457 -15.80 2.05 17.87
CA GLY A 457 -16.41 3.30 17.40
C GLY A 457 -16.72 3.29 15.90
N VAL A 458 -15.79 2.77 15.09
CA VAL A 458 -15.98 2.58 13.64
C VAL A 458 -17.16 1.67 13.33
N ARG A 459 -17.28 0.53 14.03
CA ARG A 459 -18.42 -0.39 13.88
C ARG A 459 -19.73 0.24 14.31
N ALA A 460 -19.76 0.86 15.50
CA ALA A 460 -20.97 1.48 16.05
C ALA A 460 -21.53 2.60 15.16
N ARG A 461 -20.65 3.35 14.50
CA ARG A 461 -21.01 4.42 13.55
C ARG A 461 -21.20 3.94 12.11
N ARG A 462 -21.01 2.64 11.83
CA ARG A 462 -21.04 2.07 10.46
C ARG A 462 -20.14 2.84 9.51
N LEU A 463 -18.91 3.10 9.94
CA LEU A 463 -17.94 3.82 9.13
C LEU A 463 -17.26 2.89 8.14
N GLY A 464 -17.29 3.25 6.86
CA GLY A 464 -16.47 2.66 5.82
C GLY A 464 -15.20 3.47 5.57
N LEU A 465 -14.18 2.85 4.98
CA LEU A 465 -12.98 3.52 4.49
C LEU A 465 -12.97 3.44 2.96
N TYR A 466 -13.23 4.56 2.29
CA TYR A 466 -13.24 4.61 0.82
C TYR A 466 -11.80 4.64 0.33
N THR A 467 -11.36 3.59 -0.35
CA THR A 467 -9.99 3.43 -0.82
C THR A 467 -9.92 3.46 -2.35
N ALA A 468 -8.70 3.60 -2.88
CA ALA A 468 -8.45 3.41 -4.30
C ALA A 468 -8.89 2.02 -4.80
N GLU A 469 -8.90 1.00 -3.93
CA GLU A 469 -9.29 -0.35 -4.34
C GLU A 469 -10.78 -0.59 -4.26
N GLN A 470 -11.47 0.04 -3.30
CA GLN A 470 -12.91 0.14 -3.38
C GLN A 470 -13.33 0.82 -4.70
N GLU A 471 -12.69 1.92 -5.10
CA GLU A 471 -13.02 2.57 -6.38
C GLU A 471 -12.67 1.70 -7.60
N ALA A 472 -11.58 0.93 -7.55
CA ALA A 472 -11.23 -0.01 -8.61
C ALA A 472 -12.22 -1.18 -8.72
N ASP A 473 -12.74 -1.67 -7.59
CA ASP A 473 -13.79 -2.69 -7.56
C ASP A 473 -15.14 -2.16 -8.05
N GLU A 474 -15.51 -0.93 -7.68
CA GLU A 474 -16.69 -0.25 -8.20
C GLU A 474 -16.60 -0.07 -9.73
N PHE A 475 -15.46 0.41 -10.23
CA PHE A 475 -15.19 0.45 -11.67
C PHE A 475 -15.28 -0.95 -12.30
N SER A 476 -14.70 -1.96 -11.64
CA SER A 476 -14.73 -3.33 -12.11
C SER A 476 -16.17 -3.80 -12.28
N LEU A 477 -17.05 -3.62 -11.30
CA LEU A 477 -18.44 -4.08 -11.37
C LEU A 477 -19.22 -3.36 -12.49
N GLU A 478 -19.06 -2.04 -12.59
CA GLU A 478 -19.72 -1.21 -13.62
C GLU A 478 -19.29 -1.63 -15.03
N TYR A 479 -18.00 -1.75 -15.28
CA TYR A 479 -17.51 -2.04 -16.63
C TYR A 479 -17.58 -3.51 -17.01
N PHE A 480 -17.55 -4.42 -16.03
CA PHE A 480 -17.82 -5.84 -16.22
C PHE A 480 -19.28 -6.06 -16.67
N SER A 481 -20.23 -5.34 -16.10
CA SER A 481 -21.63 -5.40 -16.51
C SER A 481 -21.86 -4.82 -17.91
N ARG A 482 -21.21 -3.68 -18.22
CA ARG A 482 -21.32 -3.02 -19.54
C ARG A 482 -20.78 -3.85 -20.70
N ILE A 483 -19.81 -4.74 -20.46
CA ILE A 483 -19.35 -5.69 -21.50
C ILE A 483 -20.20 -6.97 -21.58
N GLY A 484 -21.33 -7.01 -20.88
CA GLY A 484 -22.33 -8.07 -20.96
C GLY A 484 -22.10 -9.26 -20.03
N LEU A 485 -21.29 -9.10 -18.97
CA LEU A 485 -21.07 -10.13 -17.96
C LEU A 485 -21.89 -9.84 -16.70
N ALA A 486 -22.36 -10.87 -16.01
CA ALA A 486 -23.23 -10.68 -14.85
C ALA A 486 -22.45 -10.14 -13.62
N PRO A 487 -22.87 -9.06 -12.95
CA PRO A 487 -22.21 -8.54 -11.74
C PRO A 487 -21.98 -9.62 -10.68
N ARG A 488 -22.97 -10.51 -10.49
CA ARG A 488 -22.87 -11.64 -9.57
C ARG A 488 -21.67 -12.54 -9.83
N ALA A 489 -21.33 -12.81 -11.09
CA ALA A 489 -20.18 -13.62 -11.44
C ALA A 489 -18.85 -12.94 -11.07
N ARG A 490 -18.79 -11.60 -11.11
CA ARG A 490 -17.62 -10.86 -10.61
C ARG A 490 -17.47 -11.00 -9.10
N ILE A 491 -18.56 -10.96 -8.35
CA ILE A 491 -18.50 -11.10 -6.89
C ILE A 491 -18.18 -12.54 -6.50
N ASP A 492 -18.81 -13.53 -7.13
CA ASP A 492 -18.53 -14.95 -6.88
C ASP A 492 -17.07 -15.30 -7.22
N SER A 493 -16.50 -14.77 -8.30
CA SER A 493 -15.08 -14.94 -8.63
C SER A 493 -14.15 -14.26 -7.63
N TYR A 494 -14.56 -13.15 -7.01
CA TYR A 494 -13.82 -12.54 -5.90
C TYR A 494 -13.71 -13.50 -4.72
N PHE A 495 -14.83 -14.14 -4.33
CA PHE A 495 -14.82 -15.14 -3.28
C PHE A 495 -13.94 -16.32 -3.63
N ASP A 496 -13.96 -16.80 -4.87
CA ASP A 496 -13.11 -17.91 -5.30
C ASP A 496 -11.62 -17.54 -5.25
N LEU A 497 -11.24 -16.31 -5.65
CA LEU A 497 -9.87 -15.80 -5.51
C LEU A 497 -9.44 -15.67 -4.04
N ILE A 498 -10.31 -15.12 -3.19
CA ILE A 498 -10.06 -15.02 -1.76
C ILE A 498 -9.88 -16.41 -1.16
N LYS A 499 -10.74 -17.38 -1.48
CA LYS A 499 -10.62 -18.76 -1.00
C LYS A 499 -9.31 -19.38 -1.45
N ALA A 500 -8.90 -19.15 -2.69
CA ALA A 500 -7.67 -19.71 -3.21
C ALA A 500 -6.44 -19.09 -2.54
N HIS A 501 -6.45 -17.79 -2.25
CA HIS A 501 -5.41 -17.14 -1.42
C HIS A 501 -5.46 -17.57 0.04
N ALA A 502 -6.65 -17.74 0.61
CA ALA A 502 -6.85 -18.19 1.98
C ALA A 502 -6.55 -19.69 2.14
N ALA A 503 -6.60 -20.51 1.10
CA ALA A 503 -6.21 -21.92 1.18
C ALA A 503 -4.73 -22.07 1.54
N ASP A 504 -3.90 -21.12 1.10
CA ASP A 504 -2.49 -21.05 1.48
C ASP A 504 -2.29 -20.47 2.90
N ASP A 505 -3.23 -19.65 3.39
CA ASP A 505 -3.14 -19.00 4.70
C ASP A 505 -4.49 -18.53 5.31
N GLN A 506 -5.32 -19.49 5.73
CA GLN A 506 -6.69 -19.20 6.20
C GLN A 506 -6.67 -18.41 7.51
N ASP A 507 -5.75 -18.74 8.41
CA ASP A 507 -5.55 -18.03 9.68
C ASP A 507 -5.23 -16.55 9.45
N ARG A 508 -4.40 -16.25 8.44
CA ARG A 508 -4.09 -14.87 8.06
C ARG A 508 -5.32 -14.13 7.59
N PHE A 509 -6.12 -14.75 6.72
CA PHE A 509 -7.37 -14.15 6.29
C PHE A 509 -8.26 -13.86 7.50
N VAL A 510 -8.51 -14.85 8.35
CA VAL A 510 -9.42 -14.70 9.50
C VAL A 510 -8.97 -13.58 10.43
N VAL A 511 -7.69 -13.51 10.81
CA VAL A 511 -7.24 -12.47 11.74
C VAL A 511 -7.18 -11.09 11.08
N ALA A 512 -6.72 -10.98 9.83
CA ALA A 512 -6.74 -9.71 9.10
C ALA A 512 -8.17 -9.17 8.94
N ASN A 513 -9.16 -10.06 8.97
CA ASN A 513 -10.58 -9.76 8.82
C ASN A 513 -11.35 -9.81 10.14
N GLY A 514 -10.67 -9.62 11.28
CA GLY A 514 -11.33 -9.46 12.58
C GLY A 514 -12.09 -10.70 13.05
N GLY A 515 -11.65 -11.90 12.65
CA GLY A 515 -12.30 -13.17 12.93
C GLY A 515 -13.29 -13.63 11.85
N LEU A 516 -13.55 -12.81 10.82
CA LEU A 516 -14.50 -13.15 9.77
C LEU A 516 -13.87 -14.13 8.77
N THR A 517 -14.49 -15.30 8.60
CA THR A 517 -14.05 -16.30 7.61
C THR A 517 -14.60 -15.96 6.22
N VAL A 518 -13.94 -16.44 5.17
CA VAL A 518 -14.41 -16.28 3.78
C VAL A 518 -15.82 -16.85 3.61
N ALA A 519 -16.09 -18.00 4.21
CA ALA A 519 -17.40 -18.65 4.17
C ALA A 519 -18.48 -17.83 4.89
N ALA A 520 -18.14 -17.17 6.01
CA ALA A 520 -19.05 -16.26 6.70
C ALA A 520 -19.37 -15.03 5.84
N CYS A 521 -18.37 -14.40 5.21
CA CYS A 521 -18.60 -13.31 4.26
C CYS A 521 -19.52 -13.72 3.11
N GLU A 522 -19.26 -14.89 2.51
CA GLU A 522 -20.06 -15.39 1.39
C GLU A 522 -21.49 -15.71 1.83
N THR A 523 -21.68 -16.25 3.03
CA THR A 523 -23.02 -16.51 3.59
C THR A 523 -23.78 -15.21 3.80
N LEU A 524 -23.14 -14.20 4.37
CA LEU A 524 -23.73 -12.87 4.53
C LEU A 524 -24.13 -12.28 3.17
N PHE A 525 -23.25 -12.32 2.18
CA PHE A 525 -23.53 -11.84 0.83
C PHE A 525 -24.68 -12.59 0.16
N ARG A 526 -24.73 -13.93 0.28
CA ARG A 526 -25.84 -14.75 -0.26
C ARG A 526 -27.18 -14.47 0.41
N ALA A 527 -27.16 -13.92 1.62
CA ALA A 527 -28.34 -13.48 2.35
C ALA A 527 -28.63 -11.99 2.14
N ASP A 528 -28.05 -11.34 1.13
CA ASP A 528 -28.12 -9.89 0.89
C ASP A 528 -27.75 -9.06 2.13
N PHE A 529 -26.86 -9.59 2.98
CA PHE A 529 -26.51 -9.03 4.28
C PHE A 529 -27.70 -8.84 5.25
N LYS A 530 -28.83 -9.54 5.03
CA LYS A 530 -30.07 -9.46 5.83
C LYS A 530 -30.07 -10.33 7.10
N VAL A 531 -28.94 -10.94 7.50
CA VAL A 531 -28.94 -11.97 8.57
C VAL A 531 -29.22 -11.37 9.95
N SER A 532 -30.18 -11.95 10.69
CA SER A 532 -30.57 -11.59 12.06
C SER A 532 -29.42 -11.70 13.07
N PRO A 533 -29.19 -10.72 13.97
CA PRO A 533 -28.12 -10.72 14.98
C PRO A 533 -28.27 -11.80 16.07
N SER A 534 -29.19 -12.76 15.90
CA SER A 534 -29.54 -13.74 16.93
C SER A 534 -28.95 -15.15 16.72
N SER A 535 -28.12 -15.40 15.69
CA SER A 535 -27.67 -16.76 15.36
C SER A 535 -26.18 -17.07 15.55
N GLN A 536 -25.38 -16.17 16.14
CA GLN A 536 -23.96 -16.43 16.44
C GLN A 536 -23.57 -16.03 17.88
N ALA A 537 -24.39 -16.44 18.86
CA ALA A 537 -23.99 -16.50 20.26
C ALA A 537 -23.37 -17.88 20.57
#